data_AF-A0ABD5SWX0-F1
#
_entry.id   AF-A0ABD5SWX0-F1
#
_cell.length_a   1.000
_cell.length_b   1.000
_cell.length_c   1.000
_cell.angle_alpha   90.00
_cell.angle_beta   90.00
_cell.angle_gamma   90.00
#
_symmetry.space_group_name_H-M   'P 1'
#
loop_
_entity.id
_entity.type
_entity.pdbx_description
1 polymer ?
#
loop_
_entity_poly.entity_id
_entity_poly.type
_entity_poly.pdbx_seq_one_letter_code
_entity_poly.pdbx_strand_id
1 'polypeptide(L)'
;ERDGGRQESDDGGIASDSGVPRARPGHVTDDGIALPAFETVRDLAESAINRGLESPAVAGYLERMGFTVSDYHPISTQIDGRQYVTKADARELRLEYASRLEEDVEELVAAVGS
;
A
#
# COMPACT_ATOMS: atom_id res chain seq x y z
N GLU A 1 -6.71 -63.21 -13.61
CA GLU A 1 -7.38 -62.19 -14.45
C GLU A 1 -8.53 -61.59 -13.63
N ARG A 2 -8.56 -60.25 -13.52
CA ARG A 2 -9.68 -59.30 -13.18
C ARG A 2 -10.61 -59.71 -12.02
N ASP A 3 -10.49 -59.16 -10.81
CA ASP A 3 -10.81 -57.78 -10.36
C ASP A 3 -12.21 -57.27 -10.77
N GLY A 4 -12.99 -56.88 -9.78
CA GLY A 4 -14.39 -56.47 -9.86
C GLY A 4 -14.83 -55.80 -8.57
N GLY A 5 -14.04 -54.80 -8.16
CA GLY A 5 -14.25 -53.98 -6.98
C GLY A 5 -15.54 -53.17 -7.03
N ARG A 6 -16.14 -53.05 -5.85
CA ARG A 6 -17.27 -52.24 -5.44
C ARG A 6 -17.15 -50.79 -5.95
N GLN A 7 -18.15 -50.34 -6.69
CA GLN A 7 -18.31 -48.94 -7.09
C GLN A 7 -19.05 -48.21 -5.96
N GLU A 8 -18.29 -47.71 -4.98
CA GLU A 8 -18.77 -46.68 -4.06
C GLU A 8 -18.79 -45.36 -4.83
N SER A 9 -19.97 -44.76 -4.88
CA SER A 9 -20.24 -43.49 -5.53
C SER A 9 -19.37 -42.40 -4.91
N ASP A 10 -18.45 -41.88 -5.73
CA ASP A 10 -17.59 -40.77 -5.36
C ASP A 10 -18.44 -39.52 -5.19
N ASP A 11 -18.39 -38.99 -3.97
CA ASP A 11 -18.95 -37.73 -3.55
C ASP A 11 -18.52 -36.63 -4.53
N GLY A 12 -19.50 -35.85 -4.98
CA GLY A 12 -19.28 -34.72 -5.87
C GLY A 12 -18.48 -33.66 -5.14
N GLY A 13 -17.17 -33.81 -5.17
CA GLY A 13 -16.20 -32.80 -4.80
C GLY A 13 -16.42 -31.59 -5.69
N ILE A 14 -17.18 -30.64 -5.18
CA ILE A 14 -17.15 -29.24 -5.61
C ILE A 14 -15.71 -28.81 -5.41
N ALA A 15 -14.90 -28.98 -6.46
CA ALA A 15 -13.64 -28.28 -6.61
C ALA A 15 -14.04 -26.80 -6.66
N SER A 16 -14.16 -26.22 -5.48
CA SER A 16 -14.07 -24.80 -5.30
C SER A 16 -12.73 -24.45 -5.92
N ASP A 17 -12.78 -23.93 -7.14
CA ASP A 17 -11.73 -23.14 -7.74
C ASP A 17 -11.57 -21.91 -6.85
N SER A 18 -11.00 -22.11 -5.66
CA SER A 18 -10.37 -21.07 -4.87
C SER A 18 -9.09 -20.75 -5.62
N GLY A 19 -9.24 -20.13 -6.78
CA GLY A 19 -8.16 -19.49 -7.51
C GLY A 19 -7.57 -18.48 -6.55
N VAL A 20 -6.56 -18.91 -5.78
CA VAL A 20 -5.77 -18.06 -4.91
C VAL A 20 -5.37 -16.89 -5.80
N PRO A 21 -5.80 -15.65 -5.49
CA PRO A 21 -5.48 -14.52 -6.32
C PRO A 21 -3.96 -14.51 -6.47
N ARG A 22 -3.47 -14.78 -7.69
CA ARG A 22 -2.04 -14.71 -7.98
C ARG A 22 -1.59 -13.32 -7.52
N ALA A 23 -0.51 -13.26 -6.74
CA ALA A 23 0.06 -11.97 -6.33
C ALA A 23 0.24 -11.10 -7.58
N ARG A 24 -0.56 -10.03 -7.68
CA ARG A 24 -0.47 -9.05 -8.76
C ARG A 24 0.13 -7.80 -8.14
N PRO A 25 1.30 -7.33 -8.61
CA PRO A 25 2.05 -6.27 -7.94
C PRO A 25 1.50 -4.86 -8.14
N GLY A 26 0.54 -4.66 -9.06
CA GLY A 26 0.09 -3.34 -9.48
C GLY A 26 1.13 -2.62 -10.36
N HIS A 27 0.65 -1.76 -11.26
CA HIS A 27 1.50 -0.92 -12.11
C HIS A 27 0.70 0.22 -12.74
N VAL A 28 1.40 1.25 -13.19
CA VAL A 28 0.85 2.32 -14.03
C VAL A 28 0.86 1.86 -15.49
N THR A 29 -0.19 2.19 -16.22
CA THR A 29 -0.33 2.02 -17.67
C THR A 29 -0.58 3.38 -18.32
N ASP A 30 -0.47 3.46 -19.65
CA ASP A 30 -0.78 4.69 -20.38
C ASP A 30 -2.22 5.18 -20.14
N ASP A 31 -3.16 4.24 -19.96
CA ASP A 31 -4.58 4.53 -19.76
C ASP A 31 -5.03 4.60 -18.28
N GLY A 32 -4.11 4.48 -17.31
CA GLY A 32 -4.47 4.53 -15.88
C GLY A 32 -3.63 3.65 -14.95
N ILE A 33 -4.29 3.06 -13.94
CA ILE A 33 -3.63 2.27 -12.89
C ILE A 33 -4.24 0.87 -12.83
N ALA A 34 -3.41 -0.15 -12.99
CA ALA A 34 -3.77 -1.52 -12.70
C ALA A 34 -3.54 -1.80 -11.22
N LEU A 35 -4.63 -2.02 -10.47
CA LEU A 35 -4.54 -2.29 -9.04
C LEU A 35 -3.90 -3.66 -8.74
N PRO A 36 -3.07 -3.75 -7.69
CA PRO A 36 -2.60 -5.02 -7.17
C PRO A 36 -3.75 -5.90 -6.64
N ALA A 37 -3.48 -7.19 -6.45
CA ALA A 37 -4.41 -8.08 -5.76
C ALA A 37 -4.59 -7.62 -4.29
N PHE A 38 -5.74 -7.89 -3.70
CA PHE A 38 -6.05 -7.43 -2.34
C PHE A 38 -5.04 -7.94 -1.30
N GLU A 39 -4.65 -9.21 -1.41
CA GLU A 39 -3.64 -9.85 -0.56
C GLU A 39 -2.31 -9.11 -0.66
N THR A 40 -1.92 -8.70 -1.87
CA THR A 40 -0.71 -7.91 -2.10
C THR A 40 -0.81 -6.53 -1.43
N VAL A 41 -1.95 -5.85 -1.52
CA VAL A 41 -2.17 -4.57 -0.81
C VAL A 41 -2.06 -4.76 0.69
N ARG A 42 -2.71 -5.78 1.24
CA ARG A 42 -2.71 -6.06 2.67
C ARG A 42 -1.29 -6.31 3.18
N ASP A 43 -0.51 -7.12 2.47
CA ASP A 43 0.85 -7.48 2.87
C ASP A 43 1.82 -6.27 2.73
N LEU A 44 1.61 -5.42 1.71
CA LEU A 44 2.32 -4.15 1.57
C LEU A 44 1.96 -3.16 2.67
N ALA A 45 0.69 -3.04 3.03
CA ALA A 45 0.21 -2.15 4.09
C ALA A 45 0.80 -2.55 5.46
N GLU A 46 0.77 -3.85 5.79
CA GLU A 46 1.40 -4.37 7.00
C GLU A 46 2.90 -4.08 7.02
N SER A 47 3.58 -4.28 5.89
CA SER A 47 5.01 -3.97 5.77
C SER A 47 5.31 -2.48 5.92
N ALA A 48 4.46 -1.62 5.37
CA ALA A 48 4.60 -0.17 5.45
C ALA A 48 4.39 0.35 6.89
N ILE A 49 3.42 -0.20 7.62
CA ILE A 49 3.19 0.16 9.02
C ILE A 49 4.40 -0.17 9.89
N ASN A 50 4.99 -1.35 9.71
CA ASN A 50 6.06 -1.83 10.58
C ASN A 50 7.45 -1.31 10.18
N ARG A 51 7.72 -1.19 8.88
CA ARG A 51 9.06 -0.89 8.34
C ARG A 51 9.11 0.31 7.41
N GLY A 52 7.96 0.86 7.01
CA GLY A 52 7.90 1.96 6.06
C GLY A 52 8.70 1.69 4.78
N LEU A 53 9.52 2.66 4.39
CA LEU A 53 10.38 2.61 3.21
C LEU A 53 11.63 1.72 3.38
N GLU A 54 11.96 1.27 4.59
CA GLU A 54 13.03 0.28 4.79
C GLU A 54 12.62 -1.10 4.25
N SER A 55 11.34 -1.31 3.97
CA SER A 55 10.86 -2.51 3.28
C SER A 55 11.09 -2.39 1.76
N PRO A 56 11.94 -3.25 1.15
CA PRO A 56 12.18 -3.21 -0.29
C PRO A 56 10.92 -3.48 -1.12
N ALA A 57 9.99 -4.26 -0.56
CA ALA A 57 8.71 -4.55 -1.21
C ALA A 57 7.83 -3.29 -1.32
N VAL A 58 7.83 -2.45 -0.27
CA VAL A 58 7.07 -1.19 -0.23
C VAL A 58 7.73 -0.15 -1.14
N ALA A 59 9.05 0.05 -1.00
CA ALA A 59 9.80 0.99 -1.84
C ALA A 59 9.62 0.66 -3.33
N GLY A 60 9.86 -0.59 -3.72
CA GLY A 60 9.71 -1.00 -5.11
C GLY A 60 8.26 -0.93 -5.63
N TYR A 61 7.25 -1.10 -4.77
CA TYR A 61 5.86 -0.89 -5.15
C TYR A 61 5.57 0.58 -5.48
N LEU A 62 6.00 1.49 -4.61
CA LEU A 62 5.80 2.93 -4.81
C LEU A 62 6.55 3.42 -6.05
N GLU A 63 7.78 2.97 -6.28
CA GLU A 63 8.54 3.29 -7.50
C GLU A 63 7.83 2.79 -8.77
N ARG A 64 7.31 1.55 -8.78
CA ARG A 64 6.51 1.02 -9.90
C ARG A 64 5.22 1.81 -10.12
N MET A 65 4.72 2.46 -9.09
CA MET A 65 3.54 3.32 -9.14
C MET A 65 3.88 4.78 -9.52
N GLY A 66 5.15 5.08 -9.81
CA GLY A 66 5.60 6.41 -10.25
C GLY A 66 5.93 7.37 -9.12
N PHE A 67 6.04 6.90 -7.88
CA PHE A 67 6.46 7.73 -6.76
C PHE A 67 7.99 7.79 -6.67
N THR A 68 8.54 8.99 -6.56
CA THR A 68 9.95 9.20 -6.25
C THR A 68 10.17 9.02 -4.75
N VAL A 69 10.42 7.78 -4.33
CA VAL A 69 10.54 7.42 -2.91
C VAL A 69 11.68 8.16 -2.20
N SER A 70 12.77 8.48 -2.91
CA SER A 70 13.91 9.25 -2.38
C SER A 70 13.55 10.68 -1.98
N ASP A 71 12.50 11.24 -2.58
CA ASP A 71 12.08 12.62 -2.36
C ASP A 71 11.02 12.69 -1.24
N TYR A 72 10.53 11.54 -0.78
CA TYR A 72 9.64 11.48 0.36
C TYR A 72 10.44 11.62 1.67
N HIS A 73 10.30 12.79 2.28
CA HIS A 73 10.86 13.07 3.60
C HIS A 73 9.73 13.06 4.65
N PRO A 74 9.53 11.96 5.40
CA PRO A 74 8.41 11.84 6.30
C PRO A 74 8.51 12.87 7.43
N ILE A 75 7.40 13.58 7.68
CA ILE A 75 7.28 14.55 8.78
C ILE A 75 7.62 13.93 10.14
N SER A 76 7.36 12.62 10.32
CA SER A 76 7.71 11.91 11.56
C SER A 76 9.21 11.96 11.90
N THR A 77 10.09 12.07 10.90
CA THR A 77 11.53 12.26 11.12
C THR A 77 11.87 13.65 11.69
N GLN A 78 11.07 14.66 11.33
CA GLN A 78 11.21 16.05 11.77
C GLN A 78 10.57 16.33 13.14
N ILE A 79 9.76 15.40 13.67
CA ILE A 79 9.19 15.48 15.03
C ILE A 79 10.26 15.22 16.12
N ASP A 80 11.52 15.03 15.69
CA ASP A 80 12.75 15.12 16.48
C ASP A 80 12.91 14.02 17.54
N GLY A 81 12.63 12.77 17.15
CA GLY A 81 12.84 11.61 18.01
C GLY A 81 12.11 11.65 19.35
N ARG A 82 11.13 12.57 19.50
CA ARG A 82 10.40 12.77 20.74
C ARG A 82 9.60 11.51 21.02
N GLN A 83 10.07 10.76 22.01
CA GLN A 83 9.42 9.54 22.47
C GLN A 83 7.98 9.82 22.96
N TYR A 84 7.70 11.07 23.35
CA TYR A 84 6.38 11.58 23.70
C TYR A 84 6.19 13.01 23.21
N VAL A 85 4.99 13.30 22.68
CA VAL A 85 4.55 14.64 22.29
C VAL A 85 3.43 15.05 23.23
N THR A 86 3.55 16.20 23.90
CA THR A 86 2.47 16.67 24.77
C THR A 86 1.25 17.09 23.95
N LYS A 87 0.07 17.21 24.56
CA LYS A 87 -1.13 17.70 23.84
C LYS A 87 -0.95 19.09 23.25
N ALA A 88 -0.19 19.96 23.92
CA ALA A 88 0.09 21.31 23.44
C ALA A 88 1.01 21.26 22.21
N ASP A 89 2.14 20.54 22.31
CA ASP A 89 3.08 20.37 21.18
C ASP A 89 2.40 19.70 19.98
N ALA A 90 1.57 18.68 20.22
CA ALA A 90 0.80 18.01 19.17
C ALA A 90 -0.20 18.95 18.51
N ARG A 91 -0.72 19.96 19.24
CA ARG A 91 -1.59 20.99 18.66
C ARG A 91 -0.81 21.97 17.82
N GLU A 92 0.35 22.41 18.28
CA GLU A 92 1.23 23.31 17.53
C GLU A 92 1.69 22.65 16.22
N LEU A 93 2.19 21.41 16.30
CA LEU A 93 2.57 20.63 15.11
C LEU A 93 1.42 20.51 14.11
N ARG A 94 0.21 20.17 14.58
CA ARG A 94 -0.96 20.05 13.68
C ARG A 94 -1.30 21.36 12.99
N LEU A 95 -1.17 22.50 13.67
CA LEU A 95 -1.42 23.81 13.06
C LEU A 95 -0.33 24.17 12.06
N GLU A 96 0.94 23.97 12.40
CA GLU A 96 2.07 24.22 11.50
C GLU A 96 1.93 23.43 10.19
N TYR A 97 1.66 22.13 10.27
CA TYR A 97 1.50 21.30 9.09
C TYR A 97 0.19 21.53 8.33
N ALA A 98 -0.87 22.01 9.02
CA ALA A 98 -2.08 22.44 8.31
C ALA A 98 -1.80 23.67 7.45
N SER A 99 -1.07 24.66 7.96
CA SER A 99 -0.68 25.84 7.17
C SER A 99 0.22 25.47 5.99
N ARG A 100 1.20 24.58 6.19
CA ARG A 100 2.01 24.08 5.05
C ARG A 100 1.18 23.36 3.99
N LEU A 101 0.22 22.53 4.41
CA LEU A 101 -0.67 21.84 3.47
C LEU A 101 -1.54 22.83 2.67
N GLU A 102 -2.03 23.89 3.32
CA GLU A 102 -2.77 24.96 2.64
C GLU A 102 -1.90 25.63 1.57
N GLU A 103 -0.65 25.99 1.90
CA GLU A 103 0.33 26.57 0.96
C GLU A 103 0.62 25.62 -0.23
N ASP A 104 0.92 24.34 0.05
CA ASP A 104 1.20 23.34 -0.99
C ASP A 104 0.01 23.15 -1.96
N VAL A 105 -1.22 23.16 -1.43
CA VAL A 105 -2.44 23.04 -2.24
C VAL A 105 -2.65 24.28 -3.11
N GLU A 106 -2.42 25.48 -2.57
CA GLU A 106 -2.50 26.72 -3.34
C GLU A 106 -1.49 26.73 -4.49
N GLU A 107 -0.24 26.33 -4.24
CA GLU A 107 0.80 26.21 -5.27
C GLU A 107 0.40 25.21 -6.36
N LEU A 108 -0.09 24.03 -5.96
CA LEU A 108 -0.52 23.00 -6.91
C LEU A 108 -1.68 23.46 -7.80
N VAL A 109 -2.67 24.13 -7.22
CA VAL A 109 -3.81 24.68 -7.98
C VAL A 109 -3.34 25.76 -8.96
N ALA A 110 -2.41 26.62 -8.55
CA ALA A 110 -1.82 27.63 -9.43
C ALA A 110 -1.03 27.02 -10.60
N ALA A 111 -0.30 25.93 -10.35
CA ALA A 111 0.49 25.22 -11.36
C ALA A 111 -0.39 24.48 -12.39
N VAL A 112 -1.55 23.94 -11.99
CA VAL A 112 -2.49 23.27 -12.90
C VAL A 112 -3.31 24.27 -13.73
N GLY A 113 -3.45 25.51 -13.26
CA GLY A 113 -4.16 26.58 -13.95
C GLY A 113 -3.32 27.40 -14.95
N SER A 114 -2.01 27.16 -15.02
CA SER A 114 -1.07 27.79 -15.99
C SER A 114 -0.74 26.85 -17.14
#